data_AF-A0A1R1Y454-F1
#
_entry.id   AF-A0A1R1Y454-F1
#
_cell.length_a   1.000
_cell.length_b   1.000
_cell.length_c   1.000
_cell.angle_alpha   90.00
_cell.angle_beta   90.00
_cell.angle_gamma   90.00
#
_symmetry.space_group_name_H-M   'P 1'
#
loop_
_entity.id
_entity.type
_entity.pdbx_description
1 polymer ?
#
loop_
_entity_poly.entity_id
_entity_poly.type
_entity_poly.pdbx_seq_one_letter_code
_entity_poly.pdbx_strand_id
1 'polypeptide(L)'
;MRSILITGNIESSELKSSANDSAQLIMRRCLIVASNSGLLRGKLEDNFLLCVFGHIRSRQNKKTPLVTKECFKVLSKAASFFSDLRPSISRAIVEYILATDFDELSSFTTEKSGESQKRLLFLSIKALTRCLYTGTGNVFQIASAMHEMANGLLSDKSSDPIKVSSAKIKISFAFTFVSVICKNSEICSLAVSMLLGPEFREKGTVSSTLVSCFGQIAIFGNSQTRLDIVAALLNFFNYNSISSESKILFVVSSSLAKLIKSIDDKETQCSIFGIVMRSFIATSNKFLEKKNDRHIPFFYYSSIIEAIAEKCFKFEPTSEVVSSWRQFWFLMVFLGLADNQNENSAELKSLESLSRHTPLLVHYSTVNYFETEIGYSVPNKTASEEALLTNRIRDIWDWRN
;
A
#
# COMPACT_ATOMS: atom_id res chain seq x y z
N MET A 1 20.40 -30.49 -15.01
CA MET A 1 21.49 -29.52 -14.80
C MET A 1 22.11 -29.77 -13.44
N ARG A 2 23.28 -30.43 -13.40
CA ARG A 2 24.18 -30.27 -12.25
C ARG A 2 24.63 -28.81 -12.27
N SER A 3 24.67 -28.15 -11.11
CA SER A 3 25.14 -26.77 -10.99
C SER A 3 26.54 -26.66 -11.62
N ILE A 4 26.65 -25.93 -12.73
CA ILE A 4 27.93 -25.56 -13.38
C ILE A 4 28.62 -24.44 -12.59
N LEU A 5 28.23 -24.20 -11.34
CA LEU A 5 28.99 -23.36 -10.44
C LEU A 5 30.19 -24.19 -9.95
N ILE A 6 31.29 -24.06 -10.67
CA ILE A 6 32.58 -24.59 -10.25
C ILE A 6 32.98 -23.80 -9.01
N THR A 7 32.83 -24.39 -7.82
CA THR A 7 33.39 -23.88 -6.56
C THR A 7 34.90 -24.15 -6.52
N GLY A 8 35.60 -23.82 -7.59
CA GLY A 8 37.06 -23.89 -7.65
C GLY A 8 37.68 -22.67 -7.00
N ASN A 9 38.82 -22.84 -6.34
CA ASN A 9 39.67 -21.76 -5.83
C ASN A 9 40.24 -20.94 -7.00
N ILE A 10 39.41 -20.10 -7.62
CA ILE A 10 39.85 -19.09 -8.58
C ILE A 10 40.30 -17.87 -7.77
N GLU A 11 41.58 -17.52 -7.81
CA GLU A 11 42.16 -16.53 -6.90
C GLU A 11 41.72 -15.08 -7.20
N SER A 12 41.26 -14.76 -8.41
CA SER A 12 40.77 -13.42 -8.76
C SER A 12 39.24 -13.30 -8.79
N SER A 13 38.74 -12.19 -8.23
CA SER A 13 37.30 -11.87 -8.13
C SER A 13 36.64 -11.64 -9.50
N GLU A 14 37.38 -11.09 -10.47
CA GLU A 14 36.91 -10.81 -11.83
C GLU A 14 36.77 -12.07 -12.70
N LEU A 15 37.68 -13.05 -12.56
CA LEU A 15 37.54 -14.33 -13.26
C LEU A 15 36.37 -15.15 -12.68
N LYS A 16 36.13 -15.05 -11.37
CA LYS A 16 34.96 -15.66 -10.70
C LYS A 16 33.64 -15.06 -11.18
N SER A 17 33.54 -13.74 -11.36
CA SER A 17 32.32 -13.10 -11.85
C SER A 17 32.02 -13.47 -13.29
N SER A 18 33.02 -13.40 -14.18
CA SER A 18 32.89 -13.77 -15.60
C SER A 18 32.49 -15.24 -15.81
N ALA A 19 33.09 -16.17 -15.05
CA ALA A 19 32.72 -17.59 -15.08
C ALA A 19 31.28 -17.83 -14.59
N ASN A 20 30.85 -17.14 -13.53
CA ASN A 20 29.49 -17.22 -13.01
C ASN A 20 28.46 -16.70 -14.03
N ASP A 21 28.74 -15.57 -14.66
CA ASP A 21 27.86 -14.98 -15.69
C ASP A 21 27.73 -15.90 -16.91
N SER A 22 28.85 -16.49 -17.34
CA SER A 22 28.89 -17.46 -18.44
C SER A 22 28.09 -18.73 -18.10
N ALA A 23 28.26 -19.27 -16.89
CA ALA A 23 27.52 -20.43 -16.41
C ALA A 23 26.01 -20.15 -16.34
N GLN A 24 25.60 -19.01 -15.79
CA GLN A 24 24.19 -18.61 -15.75
C GLN A 24 23.62 -18.40 -17.15
N LEU A 25 24.39 -17.82 -18.09
CA LEU A 25 23.96 -17.67 -19.48
C LEU A 25 23.70 -19.02 -20.16
N ILE A 26 24.61 -19.98 -19.99
CA ILE A 26 24.46 -21.34 -20.52
C ILE A 26 23.21 -22.01 -19.93
N MET A 27 23.08 -21.99 -18.60
CA MET A 27 21.91 -22.57 -17.91
C MET A 27 20.60 -21.98 -18.42
N ARG A 28 20.52 -20.66 -18.58
CA ARG A 28 19.33 -19.97 -19.10
C ARG A 28 19.01 -20.38 -20.53
N ARG A 29 20.02 -20.46 -21.41
CA ARG A 29 19.82 -20.90 -22.79
C ARG A 29 19.34 -22.35 -22.85
N CYS A 30 19.93 -23.23 -22.04
CA CYS A 30 19.48 -24.62 -21.92
C CYS A 30 18.02 -24.72 -21.44
N LEU A 31 17.63 -23.93 -20.43
CA LEU A 31 16.25 -23.86 -19.95
C LEU A 31 15.28 -23.46 -21.07
N ILE A 32 15.63 -22.44 -21.86
CA ILE A 32 14.79 -21.95 -22.96
C ILE A 32 14.65 -23.01 -24.05
N VAL A 33 15.76 -23.61 -24.48
CA VAL A 33 15.77 -24.63 -25.55
C VAL A 33 14.97 -25.86 -25.11
N ALA A 34 15.21 -26.36 -23.89
CA ALA A 34 14.49 -27.53 -23.36
C ALA A 34 12.99 -27.25 -23.20
N SER A 35 12.62 -26.05 -22.72
CA SER A 35 11.22 -25.64 -22.61
C SER A 35 10.54 -25.57 -23.97
N ASN A 36 11.16 -24.94 -24.97
CA ASN A 36 10.59 -24.84 -26.31
C ASN A 36 10.49 -26.20 -27.01
N SER A 37 11.52 -27.04 -26.86
CA SER A 37 11.52 -28.41 -27.39
C SER A 37 10.37 -29.23 -26.81
N GLY A 38 10.20 -29.22 -25.48
CA GLY A 38 9.12 -29.96 -24.84
C GLY A 38 7.73 -29.43 -25.18
N LEU A 39 7.58 -28.12 -25.39
CA LEU A 39 6.32 -27.53 -25.87
C LEU A 39 5.98 -27.98 -27.30
N LEU A 40 6.97 -28.01 -28.20
CA LEU A 40 6.77 -28.50 -29.57
C LEU A 40 6.42 -29.99 -29.60
N ARG A 41 6.98 -30.77 -28.67
CA ARG A 41 6.67 -32.20 -28.50
C ARG A 41 5.37 -32.48 -27.74
N GLY A 42 4.74 -31.46 -27.16
CA GLY A 42 3.56 -31.62 -26.33
C GLY A 42 3.81 -32.33 -24.98
N LYS A 43 5.08 -32.42 -24.52
CA LYS A 43 5.44 -32.98 -23.21
C LYS A 43 6.77 -32.42 -22.71
N LEU A 44 6.82 -32.03 -21.43
CA LEU A 44 8.07 -31.70 -20.74
C LEU A 44 8.68 -32.96 -20.12
N GLU A 45 10.00 -33.12 -20.24
CA GLU A 45 10.72 -34.25 -19.67
C GLU A 45 10.78 -34.16 -18.13
N ASP A 46 10.61 -35.28 -17.43
CA ASP A 46 10.59 -35.32 -15.96
C ASP A 46 11.92 -34.84 -15.37
N ASN A 47 13.04 -35.22 -15.99
CA ASN A 47 14.38 -34.76 -15.58
C ASN A 47 14.52 -33.24 -15.69
N PHE A 48 13.90 -32.63 -16.70
CA PHE A 48 13.88 -31.18 -16.85
C PHE A 48 13.06 -30.52 -15.73
N LEU A 49 11.86 -31.04 -15.45
CA LEU A 49 11.01 -30.55 -14.36
C LEU A 49 11.68 -30.70 -12.99
N LEU A 50 12.32 -31.83 -12.72
CA LEU A 50 13.11 -32.06 -11.51
C LEU A 50 14.22 -31.03 -11.35
N CYS A 51 14.89 -30.64 -12.45
CA CYS A 51 15.91 -29.60 -12.40
C CYS A 51 15.33 -28.22 -12.08
N VAL A 52 14.19 -27.87 -12.69
CA VAL A 52 13.52 -26.58 -12.45
C VAL A 52 13.01 -26.50 -11.01
N PHE A 53 12.29 -27.53 -10.54
CA PHE A 53 11.77 -27.59 -9.17
C PHE A 53 12.88 -27.67 -8.14
N GLY A 54 13.93 -28.47 -8.39
CA GLY A 54 15.11 -28.55 -7.54
C GLY A 54 15.82 -27.21 -7.41
N HIS A 55 15.96 -26.47 -8.52
CA HIS A 55 16.59 -25.15 -8.51
C HIS A 55 15.83 -24.17 -7.60
N ILE A 56 14.51 -24.01 -7.80
CA ILE A 56 13.71 -23.04 -7.04
C ILE A 56 13.58 -23.41 -5.56
N ARG A 57 13.58 -24.70 -5.21
CA ARG A 57 13.54 -25.16 -3.81
C ARG A 57 14.89 -25.06 -3.10
N SER A 58 15.98 -25.00 -3.86
CA SER A 58 17.33 -24.94 -3.28
C SER A 58 17.73 -23.52 -2.90
N ARG A 59 18.68 -23.39 -1.95
CA ARG A 59 19.34 -22.10 -1.65
C ARG A 59 20.15 -21.52 -2.83
N GLN A 60 20.38 -22.27 -3.91
CA GLN A 60 21.05 -21.76 -5.10
C GLN A 60 20.23 -20.70 -5.83
N ASN A 61 18.91 -20.67 -5.61
CA ASN A 61 18.01 -19.69 -6.19
C ASN A 61 18.45 -18.23 -5.92
N LYS A 62 19.07 -17.97 -4.75
CA LYS A 62 19.63 -16.68 -4.34
C LYS A 62 20.93 -16.35 -5.07
N LYS A 63 21.79 -17.34 -5.31
CA LYS A 63 23.11 -17.17 -5.94
C LYS A 63 23.04 -16.97 -7.44
N THR A 64 21.93 -17.37 -8.07
CA THR A 64 21.75 -17.37 -9.53
C THR A 64 20.40 -16.78 -9.94
N PRO A 65 20.14 -15.50 -9.60
CA PRO A 65 18.82 -14.88 -9.77
C PRO A 65 18.37 -14.84 -11.24
N LEU A 66 19.30 -14.76 -12.20
CA LEU A 66 18.96 -14.77 -13.63
C LEU A 66 18.47 -16.15 -14.10
N VAL A 67 18.98 -17.23 -13.51
CA VAL A 67 18.50 -18.59 -13.77
C VAL A 67 17.13 -18.78 -13.12
N THR A 68 16.97 -18.36 -11.86
CA THR A 68 15.70 -18.41 -11.12
C THR A 68 14.58 -17.67 -11.86
N LYS A 69 14.90 -16.50 -12.43
CA LYS A 69 13.99 -15.75 -13.31
C LYS A 69 13.51 -16.57 -14.51
N GLU A 70 14.42 -17.24 -15.21
CA GLU A 70 14.05 -18.08 -16.35
C GLU A 70 13.25 -19.32 -15.91
N CYS A 71 13.56 -19.92 -14.74
CA CYS A 71 12.72 -20.97 -14.16
C CYS A 71 11.27 -20.52 -13.99
N PHE A 72 11.01 -19.33 -13.41
CA PHE A 72 9.63 -18.84 -13.27
C PHE A 72 8.94 -18.55 -14.60
N LYS A 73 9.67 -18.05 -15.60
CA LYS A 73 9.12 -17.87 -16.96
C LYS A 73 8.76 -19.21 -17.60
N VAL A 74 9.61 -20.21 -17.47
CA VAL A 74 9.36 -21.58 -17.94
C VAL A 74 8.14 -22.16 -17.26
N LEU A 75 8.04 -22.07 -15.93
CA LEU A 75 6.88 -22.56 -15.17
C LEU A 75 5.60 -21.84 -15.57
N SER A 76 5.66 -20.52 -15.76
CA SER A 76 4.53 -19.70 -16.24
C SER A 76 4.07 -20.10 -17.65
N LYS A 77 4.99 -20.53 -18.53
CA LYS A 77 4.67 -21.06 -19.86
C LYS A 77 4.15 -22.49 -19.77
N ALA A 78 4.76 -23.34 -18.95
CA ALA A 78 4.31 -24.71 -18.73
C ALA A 78 2.87 -24.74 -18.22
N ALA A 79 2.51 -23.90 -17.25
CA ALA A 79 1.17 -23.81 -16.70
C ALA A 79 0.08 -23.45 -17.73
N SER A 80 0.43 -22.69 -18.78
CA SER A 80 -0.53 -22.35 -19.84
C SER A 80 -0.75 -23.49 -20.83
N PHE A 81 0.22 -24.37 -21.02
CA PHE A 81 0.15 -25.48 -21.99
C PHE A 81 -0.21 -26.83 -21.37
N PHE A 82 0.21 -27.09 -20.13
CA PHE A 82 0.12 -28.39 -19.46
C PHE A 82 -0.73 -28.25 -18.19
N SER A 83 -2.01 -28.61 -18.28
CA SER A 83 -2.96 -28.47 -17.18
C SER A 83 -2.66 -29.41 -16.00
N ASP A 84 -2.13 -30.60 -16.30
CA ASP A 84 -1.66 -31.63 -15.38
C ASP A 84 -0.50 -31.16 -14.49
N LEU A 85 0.34 -30.24 -14.99
CA LEU A 85 1.47 -29.70 -14.23
C LEU A 85 1.05 -28.58 -13.25
N ARG A 86 -0.12 -27.96 -13.42
CA ARG A 86 -0.54 -26.78 -12.62
C ARG A 86 -0.51 -27.02 -11.10
N PRO A 87 -0.99 -28.16 -10.55
CA PRO A 87 -0.93 -28.42 -9.12
C PRO A 87 0.51 -28.44 -8.59
N SER A 88 1.40 -29.18 -9.25
CA SER A 88 2.81 -29.29 -8.87
C SER A 88 3.54 -27.94 -8.94
N ILE A 89 3.26 -27.16 -9.98
CA ILE A 89 3.83 -25.82 -10.16
C ILE A 89 3.34 -24.87 -9.06
N SER A 90 2.03 -24.86 -8.79
CA SER A 90 1.44 -23.98 -7.78
C SER A 90 2.04 -24.24 -6.39
N ARG A 91 2.13 -25.51 -5.99
CA ARG A 91 2.71 -25.92 -4.71
C ARG A 91 4.17 -25.52 -4.59
N ALA A 92 4.97 -25.79 -5.62
CA ALA A 92 6.39 -25.44 -5.61
C ALA A 92 6.63 -23.91 -5.52
N ILE A 93 5.72 -23.10 -6.07
CA ILE A 93 5.79 -21.64 -5.97
C ILE A 93 5.38 -21.16 -4.57
N VAL A 94 4.31 -21.70 -3.98
CA VAL A 94 3.91 -21.35 -2.60
C VAL A 94 5.04 -21.72 -1.62
N GLU A 95 5.62 -22.92 -1.75
CA GLU A 95 6.79 -23.35 -0.97
C GLU A 95 7.98 -22.40 -1.17
N TYR A 96 8.27 -21.98 -2.41
CA TYR A 96 9.33 -21.00 -2.69
C TYR A 96 9.08 -19.67 -1.99
N ILE A 97 7.84 -19.15 -2.05
CA ILE A 97 7.47 -17.90 -1.39
C ILE A 97 7.66 -18.04 0.11
N LEU A 98 7.19 -19.12 0.74
CA LEU A 98 7.33 -19.30 2.18
C LEU A 98 8.80 -19.49 2.61
N ALA A 99 9.53 -20.40 1.97
CA ALA A 99 10.87 -20.82 2.40
C ALA A 99 12.02 -19.86 2.06
N THR A 100 11.81 -18.92 1.13
CA THR A 100 12.88 -17.98 0.74
C THR A 100 13.02 -16.88 1.79
N ASP A 101 14.10 -16.95 2.57
CA ASP A 101 14.53 -15.85 3.45
C ASP A 101 15.02 -14.67 2.60
N PHE A 102 14.48 -13.48 2.80
CA PHE A 102 15.04 -12.27 2.20
C PHE A 102 15.90 -11.59 3.26
N ASP A 103 17.22 -11.73 3.08
CA ASP A 103 18.23 -11.40 4.09
C ASP A 103 18.34 -9.87 4.38
N GLU A 104 17.63 -9.02 3.61
CA GLU A 104 17.60 -7.57 3.81
C GLU A 104 16.19 -6.99 3.60
N LEU A 105 15.67 -6.23 4.59
CA LEU A 105 14.44 -5.45 4.43
C LEU A 105 14.56 -4.37 3.33
N SER A 106 15.77 -3.90 3.03
CA SER A 106 16.08 -2.93 1.97
C SER A 106 15.86 -3.49 0.55
N SER A 107 15.89 -4.80 0.38
CA SER A 107 15.80 -5.47 -0.93
C SER A 107 14.49 -5.19 -1.71
N PHE A 108 13.42 -4.77 -1.01
CA PHE A 108 12.14 -4.40 -1.61
C PHE A 108 11.95 -2.89 -1.81
N THR A 109 12.79 -2.07 -1.19
CA THR A 109 12.64 -0.60 -1.13
C THR A 109 13.71 0.17 -1.89
N THR A 110 14.89 -0.41 -2.14
CA THR A 110 15.95 0.23 -2.93
C THR A 110 16.05 -0.38 -4.32
N GLU A 111 15.87 0.46 -5.36
CA GLU A 111 16.05 0.09 -6.78
C GLU A 111 17.53 -0.05 -7.19
N LYS A 112 18.44 -0.39 -6.28
CA LYS A 112 19.86 -0.52 -6.61
C LYS A 112 20.15 -1.90 -7.21
N SER A 113 20.31 -1.90 -8.54
CA SER A 113 21.11 -2.80 -9.39
C SER A 113 21.14 -4.29 -9.02
N GLY A 114 20.37 -5.07 -9.78
CA GLY A 114 20.25 -6.53 -9.69
C GLY A 114 18.83 -6.92 -10.11
N GLU A 115 18.61 -8.16 -10.52
CA GLU A 115 17.24 -8.66 -10.70
C GLU A 115 16.57 -8.66 -9.31
N SER A 116 15.83 -7.59 -8.99
CA SER A 116 15.37 -7.35 -7.62
C SER A 116 14.52 -8.52 -7.11
N GLN A 117 14.64 -8.84 -5.82
CA GLN A 117 13.85 -9.92 -5.20
C GLN A 117 12.34 -9.69 -5.39
N LYS A 118 11.91 -8.43 -5.40
CA LYS A 118 10.56 -7.99 -5.79
C LYS A 118 10.16 -8.44 -7.19
N ARG A 119 11.07 -8.38 -8.18
CA ARG A 119 10.82 -8.84 -9.55
C ARG A 119 10.72 -10.36 -9.63
N LEU A 120 11.57 -11.09 -8.90
CA LEU A 120 11.47 -12.55 -8.81
C LEU A 120 10.14 -12.98 -8.17
N LEU A 121 9.73 -12.31 -7.08
CA LEU A 121 8.43 -12.52 -6.45
C LEU A 121 7.27 -12.22 -7.41
N PHE A 122 7.33 -11.12 -8.17
CA PHE A 122 6.31 -10.82 -9.17
C PHE A 122 6.22 -11.94 -10.23
N LEU A 123 7.35 -12.45 -10.72
CA LEU A 123 7.37 -13.53 -11.71
C LEU A 123 6.87 -14.86 -11.15
N SER A 124 7.19 -15.18 -9.89
CA SER A 124 6.66 -16.38 -9.24
C SER A 124 5.14 -16.28 -9.06
N ILE A 125 4.62 -15.14 -8.60
CA ILE A 125 3.17 -14.90 -8.49
C ILE A 125 2.49 -14.91 -9.87
N LYS A 126 3.14 -14.40 -10.91
CA LYS A 126 2.64 -14.51 -12.29
C LYS A 126 2.54 -15.96 -12.78
N ALA A 127 3.49 -16.82 -12.38
CA ALA A 127 3.42 -18.24 -12.67
C ALA A 127 2.30 -18.93 -11.85
N LEU A 128 2.17 -18.59 -10.56
CA LEU A 128 1.14 -19.12 -9.66
C LEU A 128 -0.26 -18.78 -10.14
N THR A 129 -0.51 -17.51 -10.46
CA THR A 129 -1.81 -17.03 -10.97
C THR A 129 -2.20 -17.73 -12.28
N ARG A 130 -1.25 -18.03 -13.17
CA ARG A 130 -1.54 -18.84 -14.37
C ARG A 130 -1.91 -20.29 -14.07
N CYS A 131 -1.49 -20.84 -12.93
CA CYS A 131 -1.88 -22.19 -12.51
C CYS A 131 -3.29 -22.22 -11.95
N LEU A 132 -3.64 -21.20 -11.15
CA LEU A 132 -4.84 -21.19 -10.29
C LEU A 132 -6.01 -20.38 -10.86
N TYR A 133 -5.70 -19.38 -11.69
CA TYR A 133 -6.69 -18.46 -12.25
C TYR A 133 -6.79 -18.67 -13.76
N THR A 134 -7.64 -19.64 -14.12
CA THR A 134 -8.02 -19.87 -15.52
C THR A 134 -9.20 -18.98 -15.89
N GLY A 135 -9.38 -18.66 -17.18
CA GLY A 135 -10.34 -17.64 -17.67
C GLY A 135 -11.81 -17.80 -17.25
N THR A 136 -12.17 -18.87 -16.53
CA THR A 136 -13.47 -19.05 -15.86
C THR A 136 -13.61 -18.29 -14.53
N GLY A 137 -12.56 -17.59 -14.06
CA GLY A 137 -12.65 -16.74 -12.87
C GLY A 137 -12.73 -17.52 -11.55
N ASN A 138 -12.11 -18.70 -11.45
CA ASN A 138 -12.11 -19.49 -10.23
C ASN A 138 -11.29 -18.81 -9.10
N VAL A 139 -11.95 -17.94 -8.35
CA VAL A 139 -11.37 -17.19 -7.22
C VAL A 139 -10.96 -18.12 -6.07
N PHE A 140 -11.62 -19.27 -5.90
CA PHE A 140 -11.40 -20.17 -4.77
C PHE A 140 -9.98 -20.74 -4.70
N GLN A 141 -9.39 -21.08 -5.85
CA GLN A 141 -8.02 -21.61 -5.88
C GLN A 141 -6.99 -20.54 -5.50
N ILE A 142 -7.19 -19.30 -5.95
CA ILE A 142 -6.37 -18.15 -5.54
C ILE A 142 -6.55 -17.89 -4.05
N ALA A 143 -7.79 -17.88 -3.56
CA ALA A 143 -8.09 -17.69 -2.15
C ALA A 143 -7.41 -18.75 -1.28
N SER A 144 -7.49 -20.03 -1.68
CA SER A 144 -6.80 -21.14 -1.00
C SER A 144 -5.29 -20.92 -0.92
N ALA A 145 -4.65 -20.51 -2.02
CA ALA A 145 -3.21 -20.25 -2.02
C ALA A 145 -2.84 -19.02 -1.17
N MET A 146 -3.69 -17.99 -1.14
CA MET A 146 -3.49 -16.83 -0.26
C MET A 146 -3.63 -17.21 1.22
N HIS A 147 -4.62 -18.03 1.57
CA HIS A 147 -4.74 -18.58 2.92
C HIS A 147 -3.57 -19.49 3.29
N GLU A 148 -3.08 -20.33 2.37
CA GLU A 148 -1.90 -21.16 2.60
C GLU A 148 -0.65 -20.32 2.89
N MET A 149 -0.45 -19.23 2.14
CA MET A 149 0.63 -18.28 2.41
C MET A 149 0.49 -17.58 3.78
N ALA A 150 -0.72 -17.14 4.13
CA ALA A 150 -0.98 -16.51 5.43
C ALA A 150 -0.83 -17.51 6.60
N ASN A 151 -1.29 -18.74 6.45
CA ASN A 151 -1.12 -19.79 7.46
C ASN A 151 0.34 -20.24 7.56
N GLY A 152 1.09 -20.20 6.46
CA GLY A 152 2.53 -20.42 6.48
C GLY A 152 3.25 -19.45 7.40
N LEU A 153 2.88 -18.15 7.37
CA LEU A 153 3.37 -17.13 8.31
C LEU A 153 3.08 -17.49 9.77
N LEU A 154 1.84 -17.92 10.06
CA LEU A 154 1.40 -18.34 11.40
C LEU A 154 2.12 -19.59 11.91
N SER A 155 2.46 -20.51 11.00
CA SER A 155 3.11 -21.77 11.33
C SER A 155 4.61 -21.63 11.59
N ASP A 156 5.23 -20.55 11.12
CA ASP A 156 6.64 -20.29 11.27
C ASP A 156 6.91 -19.78 12.69
N LYS A 157 7.03 -20.74 13.63
CA LYS A 157 7.34 -20.52 15.07
C LYS A 157 8.72 -19.90 15.32
N SER A 158 9.36 -19.32 14.30
CA SER A 158 10.63 -18.63 14.47
C SER A 158 10.42 -17.43 15.39
N SER A 159 11.02 -17.47 16.57
CA SER A 159 11.01 -16.38 17.55
C SER A 159 11.82 -15.15 17.10
N ASP A 160 12.29 -15.13 15.84
CA ASP A 160 13.11 -14.04 15.30
C ASP A 160 12.22 -12.98 14.63
N PRO A 161 12.05 -11.80 15.27
CA PRO A 161 11.17 -10.75 14.77
C PRO A 161 11.57 -10.22 13.39
N ILE A 162 12.85 -10.34 13.01
CA ILE A 162 13.34 -9.85 11.72
C ILE A 162 12.84 -10.76 10.59
N LYS A 163 12.86 -12.08 10.79
CA LYS A 163 12.35 -13.06 9.82
C LYS A 163 10.85 -12.95 9.65
N VAL A 164 10.12 -12.78 10.76
CA VAL A 164 8.68 -12.55 10.75
C VAL A 164 8.34 -11.26 9.99
N SER A 165 9.06 -10.17 10.22
CA SER A 165 8.87 -8.90 9.49
C SER A 165 9.14 -9.04 8.00
N SER A 166 10.23 -9.74 7.62
CA SER A 166 10.58 -10.02 6.22
C SER A 166 9.50 -10.88 5.53
N ALA A 167 8.97 -11.89 6.22
CA ALA A 167 7.89 -12.72 5.73
C ALA A 167 6.59 -11.92 5.51
N LYS A 168 6.24 -11.01 6.45
CA LYS A 168 5.07 -10.12 6.31
C LYS A 168 5.19 -9.19 5.10
N ILE A 169 6.36 -8.58 4.88
CA ILE A 169 6.63 -7.74 3.70
C ILE A 169 6.47 -8.54 2.41
N LYS A 170 7.07 -9.73 2.37
CA LYS A 170 7.00 -10.65 1.22
C LYS A 170 5.55 -11.05 0.89
N ILE A 171 4.78 -11.46 1.89
CA ILE A 171 3.37 -11.87 1.70
C ILE A 171 2.51 -10.67 1.29
N SER A 172 2.77 -9.48 1.84
CA SER A 172 2.08 -8.24 1.44
C SER A 172 2.26 -7.94 -0.04
N PHE A 173 3.50 -8.03 -0.55
CA PHE A 173 3.75 -7.89 -1.99
C PHE A 173 3.17 -9.03 -2.81
N ALA A 174 3.19 -10.27 -2.31
CA ALA A 174 2.58 -11.40 -2.98
C ALA A 174 1.08 -11.18 -3.22
N PHE A 175 0.33 -10.80 -2.18
CA PHE A 175 -1.11 -10.51 -2.28
C PHE A 175 -1.39 -9.31 -3.18
N THR A 176 -0.53 -8.29 -3.12
CA THR A 176 -0.63 -7.14 -4.03
C THR A 176 -0.45 -7.56 -5.48
N PHE A 177 0.56 -8.38 -5.79
CA PHE A 177 0.79 -8.86 -7.15
C PHE A 177 -0.32 -9.79 -7.64
N VAL A 178 -0.87 -10.64 -6.78
CA VAL A 178 -2.06 -11.44 -7.10
C VAL A 178 -3.21 -10.52 -7.50
N SER A 179 -3.48 -9.48 -6.70
CA SER A 179 -4.57 -8.51 -6.95
C SER A 179 -4.37 -7.74 -8.26
N VAL A 180 -3.17 -7.24 -8.52
CA VAL A 180 -2.81 -6.47 -9.73
C VAL A 180 -2.86 -7.34 -11.00
N ILE A 181 -2.50 -8.62 -10.91
CA ILE A 181 -2.52 -9.54 -12.05
C ILE A 181 -3.95 -10.00 -12.34
N CYS A 182 -4.72 -10.36 -11.31
CA CYS A 182 -6.08 -10.88 -11.49
C CYS A 182 -7.09 -9.78 -11.81
N LYS A 183 -6.88 -8.56 -11.29
CA LYS A 183 -7.77 -7.39 -11.47
C LYS A 183 -9.24 -7.69 -11.15
N ASN A 184 -9.46 -8.54 -10.16
CA ASN A 184 -10.78 -8.98 -9.71
C ASN A 184 -11.07 -8.35 -8.33
N SER A 185 -12.25 -7.77 -8.17
CA SER A 185 -12.64 -7.04 -6.97
C SER A 185 -12.78 -7.93 -5.73
N GLU A 186 -13.21 -9.19 -5.88
CA GLU A 186 -13.31 -10.17 -4.79
C GLU A 186 -11.93 -10.57 -4.28
N ILE A 187 -10.98 -10.80 -5.19
CA ILE A 187 -9.58 -11.07 -4.83
C ILE A 187 -8.95 -9.87 -4.12
N CYS A 188 -9.26 -8.65 -4.57
CA CYS A 188 -8.79 -7.44 -3.91
C CYS A 188 -9.40 -7.30 -2.49
N SER A 189 -10.70 -7.60 -2.33
CA SER A 189 -11.36 -7.60 -1.02
C SER A 189 -10.74 -8.63 -0.08
N LEU A 190 -10.49 -9.85 -0.55
CA LEU A 190 -9.81 -10.90 0.22
C LEU A 190 -8.39 -10.47 0.63
N ALA A 191 -7.61 -9.92 -0.29
CA ALA A 191 -6.27 -9.43 -0.03
C ALA A 191 -6.28 -8.36 1.08
N VAL A 192 -7.20 -7.40 1.00
CA VAL A 192 -7.36 -6.37 2.03
C VAL A 192 -7.75 -6.98 3.37
N SER A 193 -8.76 -7.87 3.40
CA SER A 193 -9.19 -8.52 4.63
C SER A 193 -8.06 -9.29 5.32
N MET A 194 -7.21 -9.98 4.55
CA MET A 194 -6.06 -10.71 5.10
C MET A 194 -4.98 -9.75 5.62
N LEU A 195 -4.67 -8.68 4.88
CA LEU A 195 -3.65 -7.69 5.27
C LEU A 195 -4.08 -6.78 6.43
N LEU A 196 -5.39 -6.69 6.71
CA LEU A 196 -5.94 -6.04 7.91
C LEU A 196 -6.12 -7.01 9.09
N GLY A 197 -5.87 -8.30 8.85
CA GLY A 197 -5.91 -9.34 9.86
C GLY A 197 -4.87 -9.14 10.97
N PRO A 198 -5.06 -9.79 12.14
CA PRO A 198 -4.22 -9.59 13.33
C PRO A 198 -2.72 -9.78 13.05
N GLU A 199 -2.37 -10.72 12.17
CA GLU A 199 -0.99 -11.03 11.80
C GLU A 199 -0.22 -9.85 11.22
N PHE A 200 -0.89 -8.91 10.56
CA PHE A 200 -0.26 -7.76 9.91
C PHE A 200 -0.42 -6.46 10.71
N ARG A 201 -1.04 -6.50 11.90
CA ARG A 201 -1.28 -5.30 12.75
C ARG A 201 -0.05 -4.80 13.51
N GLU A 202 1.12 -5.40 13.32
CA GLU A 202 2.34 -5.03 14.03
C GLU A 202 2.86 -3.63 13.64
N LYS A 203 3.38 -2.93 14.66
CA LYS A 203 3.87 -1.56 14.57
C LYS A 203 5.33 -1.55 14.13
N GLY A 204 5.65 -0.81 13.07
CA GLY A 204 7.03 -0.58 12.65
C GLY A 204 7.26 -0.70 11.14
N THR A 205 8.38 -1.31 10.75
CA THR A 205 8.95 -1.36 9.39
C THR A 205 8.04 -1.94 8.30
N VAL A 206 7.09 -2.81 8.65
CA VAL A 206 6.12 -3.41 7.72
C VAL A 206 5.07 -2.40 7.25
N SER A 207 4.83 -1.35 8.04
CA SER A 207 3.71 -0.43 7.83
C SER A 207 3.80 0.36 6.53
N SER A 208 5.00 0.87 6.19
CA SER A 208 5.22 1.59 4.93
C SER A 208 4.96 0.70 3.70
N THR A 209 5.27 -0.60 3.83
CA THR A 209 4.97 -1.61 2.80
C THR A 209 3.47 -1.82 2.68
N LEU A 210 2.76 -1.99 3.80
CA LEU A 210 1.30 -2.17 3.79
C LEU A 210 0.59 -0.98 3.14
N VAL A 211 1.01 0.26 3.45
CA VAL A 211 0.48 1.48 2.83
C VAL A 211 0.65 1.45 1.31
N SER A 212 1.84 1.10 0.83
CA SER A 212 2.12 1.00 -0.61
C SER A 212 1.29 -0.10 -1.28
N CYS A 213 1.15 -1.25 -0.60
CA CYS A 213 0.37 -2.40 -1.08
C CYS A 213 -1.13 -2.05 -1.19
N PHE A 214 -1.72 -1.45 -0.15
CA PHE A 214 -3.11 -1.02 -0.16
C PHE A 214 -3.40 -0.04 -1.29
N GLY A 215 -2.52 0.95 -1.52
CA GLY A 215 -2.67 1.90 -2.63
C GLY A 215 -2.76 1.20 -4.00
N GLN A 216 -2.00 0.13 -4.23
CA GLN A 216 -2.04 -0.62 -5.48
C GLN A 216 -3.28 -1.53 -5.58
N ILE A 217 -3.70 -2.15 -4.48
CA ILE A 217 -4.90 -3.02 -4.46
C ILE A 217 -6.16 -2.19 -4.71
N ALA A 218 -6.24 -0.99 -4.12
CA ALA A 218 -7.42 -0.12 -4.20
C ALA A 218 -7.82 0.26 -5.63
N ILE A 219 -6.87 0.29 -6.57
CA ILE A 219 -7.11 0.57 -8.00
C ILE A 219 -8.13 -0.42 -8.59
N PHE A 220 -8.04 -1.69 -8.19
CA PHE A 220 -8.88 -2.78 -8.71
C PHE A 220 -9.96 -3.24 -7.71
N GLY A 221 -10.01 -2.62 -6.52
CA GLY A 221 -11.01 -2.90 -5.50
C GLY A 221 -12.38 -2.31 -5.83
N ASN A 222 -13.44 -2.93 -5.29
CA ASN A 222 -14.78 -2.34 -5.29
C ASN A 222 -14.88 -1.19 -4.25
N SER A 223 -16.04 -0.54 -4.19
CA SER A 223 -16.31 0.57 -3.26
C SER A 223 -16.00 0.21 -1.80
N GLN A 224 -16.47 -0.94 -1.33
CA GLN A 224 -16.23 -1.38 0.06
C GLN A 224 -14.74 -1.58 0.34
N THR A 225 -14.02 -2.27 -0.54
CA THR A 225 -12.57 -2.48 -0.41
C THR A 225 -11.82 -1.13 -0.31
N ARG A 226 -12.24 -0.13 -1.08
CA ARG A 226 -11.65 1.22 -1.02
C ARG A 226 -11.96 1.91 0.31
N LEU A 227 -13.18 1.80 0.81
CA LEU A 227 -13.58 2.35 2.11
C LEU A 227 -12.79 1.70 3.26
N ASP A 228 -12.65 0.37 3.25
CA ASP A 228 -11.90 -0.38 4.25
C ASP A 228 -10.43 0.04 4.27
N ILE A 229 -9.82 0.23 3.09
CA ILE A 229 -8.45 0.72 2.96
C ILE A 229 -8.32 2.14 3.54
N VAL A 230 -9.22 3.06 3.19
CA VAL A 230 -9.18 4.43 3.70
C VAL A 230 -9.33 4.44 5.22
N ALA A 231 -10.31 3.72 5.76
CA ALA A 231 -10.51 3.60 7.21
C ALA A 231 -9.27 3.01 7.91
N ALA A 232 -8.67 1.96 7.35
CA ALA A 232 -7.49 1.33 7.92
C ALA A 232 -6.26 2.27 7.93
N LEU A 233 -6.00 2.97 6.82
CA LEU A 233 -4.87 3.89 6.70
C LEU A 233 -5.01 5.11 7.62
N LEU A 234 -6.24 5.57 7.86
CA LEU A 234 -6.50 6.65 8.83
C LEU A 234 -6.44 6.17 10.28
N ASN A 235 -6.92 4.97 10.58
CA ASN A 235 -6.74 4.36 11.90
C ASN A 235 -5.26 4.19 12.23
N PHE A 236 -4.45 3.77 11.26
CA PHE A 236 -2.99 3.70 11.40
C PHE A 236 -2.39 5.03 11.86
N PHE A 237 -2.88 6.16 11.35
CA PHE A 237 -2.48 7.50 11.79
C PHE A 237 -2.88 7.79 13.24
N ASN A 238 -4.13 7.51 13.61
CA ASN A 238 -4.67 7.77 14.96
C ASN A 238 -3.91 6.98 16.05
N TYR A 239 -3.33 5.82 15.70
CA TYR A 239 -2.52 5.00 16.60
C TYR A 239 -1.03 5.36 16.65
N ASN A 240 -0.45 5.90 15.56
CA ASN A 240 0.99 6.18 15.45
C ASN A 240 1.36 7.65 15.65
N SER A 241 0.39 8.54 15.87
CA SER A 241 0.64 9.95 16.23
C SER A 241 1.40 10.15 17.56
N ILE A 242 1.79 9.05 18.22
CA ILE A 242 2.63 9.02 19.43
C ILE A 242 4.10 8.69 19.09
N SER A 243 4.42 8.23 17.88
CA SER A 243 5.78 7.89 17.45
C SER A 243 6.29 8.76 16.29
N SER A 244 7.54 9.21 16.41
CA SER A 244 8.23 10.30 15.69
C SER A 244 8.55 10.11 14.20
N GLU A 245 7.99 9.12 13.49
CA GLU A 245 8.31 8.90 12.07
C GLU A 245 7.42 9.70 11.11
N SER A 246 7.64 11.01 11.04
CA SER A 246 6.93 11.95 10.16
C SER A 246 6.92 11.56 8.67
N LYS A 247 7.99 10.89 8.19
CA LYS A 247 8.10 10.48 6.77
C LYS A 247 7.03 9.47 6.32
N ILE A 248 6.70 8.48 7.16
CA ILE A 248 5.68 7.47 6.80
C ILE A 248 4.32 8.14 6.69
N LEU A 249 4.02 9.08 7.60
CA LEU A 249 2.77 9.82 7.61
C LEU A 249 2.61 10.61 6.29
N PHE A 250 3.64 11.32 5.82
CA PHE A 250 3.55 12.01 4.51
C PHE A 250 3.34 11.05 3.33
N VAL A 251 3.97 9.87 3.34
CA VAL A 251 3.76 8.85 2.30
C VAL A 251 2.33 8.32 2.32
N VAL A 252 1.75 8.09 3.51
CA VAL A 252 0.36 7.65 3.67
C VAL A 252 -0.59 8.73 3.15
N SER A 253 -0.39 9.98 3.55
CA SER A 253 -1.20 11.13 3.13
C SER A 253 -1.19 11.28 1.60
N SER A 254 0.00 11.27 0.97
CA SER A 254 0.14 11.33 -0.49
C SER A 254 -0.53 10.15 -1.20
N SER A 255 -0.41 8.94 -0.65
CA SER A 255 -0.99 7.73 -1.24
C SER A 255 -2.53 7.74 -1.15
N LEU A 256 -3.08 8.17 -0.02
CA LEU A 256 -4.51 8.36 0.18
C LEU A 256 -5.06 9.43 -0.76
N ALA A 257 -4.38 10.57 -0.90
CA ALA A 257 -4.78 11.63 -1.81
C ALA A 257 -4.86 11.13 -3.26
N LYS A 258 -3.86 10.37 -3.73
CA LYS A 258 -3.87 9.75 -5.07
C LYS A 258 -5.01 8.76 -5.24
N LEU A 259 -5.27 7.92 -4.23
CA LEU A 259 -6.39 6.98 -4.24
C LEU A 259 -7.72 7.73 -4.39
N ILE A 260 -7.96 8.75 -3.57
CA ILE A 260 -9.20 9.55 -3.59
C ILE A 260 -9.41 10.19 -4.96
N LYS A 261 -8.35 10.77 -5.56
CA LYS A 261 -8.42 11.35 -6.91
C LYS A 261 -8.72 10.32 -8.02
N SER A 262 -8.43 9.04 -7.79
CA SER A 262 -8.71 7.98 -8.77
C SER A 262 -10.13 7.42 -8.71
N ILE A 263 -10.91 7.78 -7.69
CA ILE A 263 -12.29 7.32 -7.53
C ILE A 263 -13.22 8.30 -8.24
N ASP A 264 -14.13 7.79 -9.06
CA ASP A 264 -15.13 8.60 -9.77
C ASP A 264 -16.57 8.34 -9.29
N ASP A 265 -16.77 7.29 -8.49
CA ASP A 265 -18.08 6.95 -7.91
C ASP A 265 -18.49 7.94 -6.81
N LYS A 266 -19.65 8.59 -6.99
CA LYS A 266 -20.15 9.65 -6.10
C LYS A 266 -20.39 9.12 -4.68
N GLU A 267 -21.06 7.98 -4.54
CA GLU A 267 -21.43 7.43 -3.22
C GLU A 267 -20.18 7.05 -2.40
N THR A 268 -19.21 6.43 -3.07
CA THR A 268 -17.91 6.11 -2.47
C THR A 268 -17.16 7.38 -2.06
N GLN A 269 -17.16 8.43 -2.89
CA GLN A 269 -16.52 9.71 -2.53
C GLN A 269 -17.17 10.37 -1.30
N CYS A 270 -18.50 10.42 -1.24
CA CYS A 270 -19.21 10.95 -0.07
C CYS A 270 -18.91 10.15 1.21
N SER A 271 -18.82 8.83 1.08
CA SER A 271 -18.48 7.94 2.21
C SER A 271 -17.04 8.15 2.68
N ILE A 272 -16.09 8.26 1.75
CA ILE A 272 -14.69 8.58 2.05
C ILE A 272 -14.58 9.96 2.72
N PHE A 273 -15.31 10.95 2.23
CA PHE A 273 -15.40 12.27 2.85
C PHE A 273 -15.80 12.14 4.33
N GLY A 274 -16.91 11.46 4.63
CA GLY A 274 -17.37 11.29 6.01
C GLY A 274 -16.35 10.56 6.89
N ILE A 275 -15.66 9.54 6.36
CA ILE A 275 -14.61 8.82 7.09
C ILE A 275 -13.41 9.74 7.40
N VAL A 276 -12.91 10.49 6.41
CA VAL A 276 -11.75 11.39 6.58
C VAL A 276 -12.05 12.51 7.55
N MET A 277 -13.22 13.15 7.44
CA MET A 277 -13.58 14.28 8.30
C MET A 277 -13.79 13.85 9.75
N ARG A 278 -14.49 12.73 9.99
CA ARG A 278 -14.62 12.17 11.35
C ARG A 278 -13.27 11.81 11.95
N SER A 279 -12.37 11.22 11.15
CA SER A 279 -11.01 10.88 11.59
C SER A 279 -10.17 12.12 11.92
N PHE A 280 -10.25 13.16 11.08
CA PHE A 280 -9.58 14.44 11.33
C PHE A 280 -10.08 15.07 12.62
N ILE A 281 -11.39 15.25 12.80
CA ILE A 281 -11.98 15.87 13.99
C ILE A 281 -11.59 15.09 15.25
N ALA A 282 -11.72 13.75 15.22
CA ALA A 282 -11.35 12.90 16.35
C ALA A 282 -9.86 13.01 16.69
N THR A 283 -8.99 13.12 15.69
CA THR A 283 -7.55 13.26 15.92
C THR A 283 -7.21 14.64 16.48
N SER A 284 -7.75 15.70 15.88
CA SER A 284 -7.54 17.08 16.33
C SER A 284 -8.01 17.30 17.76
N ASN A 285 -9.17 16.73 18.16
CA ASN A 285 -9.65 16.79 19.54
C ASN A 285 -8.67 16.13 20.54
N LYS A 286 -8.10 14.96 20.20
CA LYS A 286 -7.08 14.32 21.05
C LYS A 286 -5.81 15.17 21.21
N PHE A 287 -5.41 15.90 20.17
CA PHE A 287 -4.25 16.80 20.24
C PHE A 287 -4.55 18.06 21.07
N LEU A 288 -5.77 18.58 20.98
CA LEU A 288 -6.25 19.68 21.81
C LEU A 288 -6.24 19.32 23.30
N GLU A 289 -6.76 18.14 23.67
CA GLU A 289 -6.77 17.65 25.05
C GLU A 289 -5.36 17.51 25.64
N LYS A 290 -4.39 17.08 24.82
CA LYS A 290 -3.01 16.84 25.26
C LYS A 290 -2.14 18.11 25.29
N LYS A 291 -2.66 19.28 24.91
CA LYS A 291 -1.90 20.52 24.69
C LYS A 291 -0.66 20.33 23.80
N ASN A 292 -0.72 19.35 22.90
CA ASN A 292 0.34 19.10 21.93
C ASN A 292 0.26 20.13 20.80
N ASP A 293 1.30 20.17 19.96
CA ASP A 293 1.37 21.02 18.77
C ASP A 293 0.09 20.87 17.92
N ARG A 294 -0.68 21.96 17.88
CA ARG A 294 -2.04 22.04 17.35
C ARG A 294 -2.08 21.95 15.83
N HIS A 295 -0.93 22.10 15.16
CA HIS A 295 -0.81 22.17 13.71
C HIS A 295 -0.49 20.81 13.07
N ILE A 296 0.08 19.86 13.83
CA ILE A 296 0.50 18.54 13.34
C ILE A 296 -0.63 17.75 12.66
N PRO A 297 -1.87 17.67 13.20
CA PRO A 297 -2.95 16.96 12.53
C PRO A 297 -3.23 17.54 11.14
N PHE A 298 -3.28 18.87 11.00
CA PHE A 298 -3.57 19.51 9.73
C PHE A 298 -2.52 19.20 8.66
N PHE A 299 -1.23 19.24 8.98
CA PHE A 299 -0.16 18.93 8.02
C PHE A 299 -0.27 17.54 7.40
N TYR A 300 -0.76 16.56 8.15
CA TYR A 300 -0.98 15.22 7.62
C TYR A 300 -2.24 15.15 6.77
N TYR A 301 -3.35 15.73 7.25
CA TYR A 301 -4.63 15.60 6.56
C TYR A 301 -4.77 16.54 5.36
N SER A 302 -3.97 17.61 5.26
CA SER A 302 -4.10 18.64 4.22
C SER A 302 -4.20 18.08 2.81
N SER A 303 -3.25 17.23 2.39
CA SER A 303 -3.27 16.67 1.03
C SER A 303 -4.46 15.72 0.76
N ILE A 304 -4.95 15.06 1.81
CA ILE A 304 -6.13 14.18 1.76
C ILE A 304 -7.39 15.03 1.60
N ILE A 305 -7.53 16.09 2.42
CA ILE A 305 -8.68 17.00 2.43
C ILE A 305 -8.73 17.81 1.12
N GLU A 306 -7.59 18.22 0.57
CA GLU A 306 -7.51 18.84 -0.76
C GLU A 306 -8.00 17.90 -1.87
N ALA A 307 -7.55 16.64 -1.87
CA ALA A 307 -7.99 15.64 -2.85
C ALA A 307 -9.50 15.38 -2.79
N ILE A 308 -10.06 15.42 -1.59
CA ILE A 308 -11.49 15.31 -1.33
C ILE A 308 -12.24 16.53 -1.86
N ALA A 309 -11.78 17.74 -1.56
CA ALA A 309 -12.42 18.98 -2.02
C ALA A 309 -12.49 19.03 -3.56
N GLU A 310 -11.41 18.66 -4.24
CA GLU A 310 -11.36 18.61 -5.71
C GLU A 310 -12.43 17.69 -6.33
N LYS A 311 -12.82 16.60 -5.63
CA LYS A 311 -13.74 15.58 -6.14
C LYS A 311 -15.18 15.76 -5.65
N CYS A 312 -15.38 15.96 -4.35
CA CYS A 312 -16.71 15.91 -3.72
C CYS A 312 -17.63 17.05 -4.16
N PHE A 313 -17.09 18.18 -4.61
CA PHE A 313 -17.87 19.36 -4.96
C PHE A 313 -18.20 19.49 -6.45
N LYS A 314 -17.90 18.46 -7.24
CA LYS A 314 -18.45 18.32 -8.60
C LYS A 314 -19.91 17.85 -8.59
N PHE A 315 -20.43 17.48 -7.41
CA PHE A 315 -21.78 16.97 -7.24
C PHE A 315 -22.51 17.77 -6.15
N GLU A 316 -23.84 17.78 -6.20
CA GLU A 316 -24.67 18.39 -5.15
C GLU A 316 -24.40 17.72 -3.79
N PRO A 317 -23.88 18.46 -2.79
CA PRO A 317 -23.47 17.90 -1.51
C PRO A 317 -24.68 17.65 -0.59
N THR A 318 -24.64 16.56 0.18
CA THR A 318 -25.66 16.28 1.20
C THR A 318 -25.51 17.22 2.40
N SER A 319 -26.56 17.31 3.23
CA SER A 319 -26.53 18.10 4.47
C SER A 319 -25.42 17.67 5.44
N GLU A 320 -25.14 16.36 5.53
CA GLU A 320 -24.04 15.82 6.33
C GLU A 320 -22.66 16.28 5.81
N VAL A 321 -22.49 16.30 4.48
CA VAL A 321 -21.26 16.78 3.85
C VAL A 321 -21.04 18.26 4.16
N VAL A 322 -22.10 19.06 4.01
CA VAL A 322 -22.08 20.50 4.31
C VAL A 322 -21.76 20.76 5.79
N SER A 323 -22.42 20.04 6.72
CA SER A 323 -22.20 20.17 8.16
C SER A 323 -20.77 19.78 8.58
N SER A 324 -20.22 18.70 8.02
CA SER A 324 -18.86 18.26 8.34
C SER A 324 -17.80 19.25 7.85
N TRP A 325 -17.99 19.83 6.66
CA TRP A 325 -17.10 20.89 6.14
C TRP A 325 -17.10 22.13 7.00
N ARG A 326 -18.28 22.52 7.47
CA ARG A 326 -18.46 23.62 8.40
C ARG A 326 -17.74 23.40 9.72
N GLN A 327 -17.87 22.20 10.31
CA GLN A 327 -17.14 21.81 11.52
C GLN A 327 -15.62 21.83 11.31
N PHE A 328 -15.14 21.41 10.13
CA PHE A 328 -13.73 21.49 9.79
C PHE A 328 -13.22 22.93 9.81
N TRP A 329 -13.88 23.85 9.10
CA TRP A 329 -13.44 25.23 9.04
C TRP A 329 -13.51 25.93 10.41
N PHE A 330 -14.52 25.60 11.21
CA PHE A 330 -14.63 26.08 12.59
C PHE A 330 -13.41 25.64 13.40
N LEU A 331 -13.02 24.37 13.27
CA LEU A 331 -11.86 23.83 13.94
C LEU A 331 -10.54 24.46 13.44
N MET A 332 -10.43 24.76 12.15
CA MET A 332 -9.25 25.45 11.58
C MET A 332 -9.05 26.85 12.16
N VAL A 333 -10.14 27.62 12.29
CA VAL A 333 -10.14 28.93 12.96
C VAL A 333 -9.85 28.77 14.44
N PHE A 334 -10.47 27.80 15.11
CA PHE A 334 -10.24 27.52 16.52
C PHE A 334 -8.76 27.21 16.82
N LEU A 335 -8.12 26.43 15.95
CA LEU A 335 -6.71 26.07 16.06
C LEU A 335 -5.76 27.24 15.73
N GLY A 336 -6.26 28.37 15.19
CA GLY A 336 -5.44 29.51 14.76
C GLY A 336 -4.63 29.22 13.50
N LEU A 337 -5.01 28.21 12.73
CA LEU A 337 -4.37 27.87 11.45
C LEU A 337 -4.78 28.83 10.33
N ALA A 338 -5.86 29.59 10.53
CA ALA A 338 -6.33 30.63 9.64
C ALA A 338 -5.96 32.05 10.12
N ASP A 339 -5.09 32.21 11.15
CA ASP A 339 -4.71 33.52 11.68
C ASP A 339 -3.66 34.22 10.80
N ASN A 340 -3.79 35.56 10.69
CA ASN A 340 -3.01 36.46 9.83
C ASN A 340 -1.49 36.55 10.14
N GLN A 341 -0.96 35.89 11.17
CA GLN A 341 0.42 36.13 11.63
C GLN A 341 1.51 35.31 10.90
N ASN A 342 1.15 34.37 10.01
CA ASN A 342 2.09 33.43 9.38
C ASN A 342 2.02 33.39 7.84
N GLU A 343 2.06 34.55 7.17
CA GLU A 343 1.90 34.71 5.70
C GLU A 343 2.84 33.87 4.82
N ASN A 344 3.97 33.37 5.36
CA ASN A 344 4.95 32.57 4.60
C ASN A 344 4.94 31.07 4.91
N SER A 345 4.01 30.58 5.74
CA SER A 345 3.99 29.15 6.08
C SER A 345 3.38 28.28 4.97
N ALA A 346 3.86 27.05 4.83
CA ALA A 346 3.31 26.07 3.88
C ALA A 346 1.82 25.75 4.16
N GLU A 347 1.35 26.00 5.38
CA GLU A 347 -0.03 25.78 5.82
C GLU A 347 -0.98 26.73 5.11
N LEU A 348 -0.58 28.00 4.96
CA LEU A 348 -1.41 29.05 4.37
C LEU A 348 -1.64 28.80 2.87
N LYS A 349 -0.61 28.33 2.14
CA LYS A 349 -0.75 27.94 0.72
C LYS A 349 -1.68 26.73 0.52
N SER A 350 -1.64 25.76 1.42
CA SER A 350 -2.54 24.60 1.39
C SER A 350 -3.98 25.01 1.72
N LEU A 351 -4.17 25.89 2.72
CA LEU A 351 -5.45 26.48 3.06
C LEU A 351 -6.06 27.30 1.93
N GLU A 352 -5.26 28.12 1.25
CA GLU A 352 -5.70 28.87 0.06
C GLU A 352 -6.13 27.92 -1.06
N SER A 353 -5.33 26.89 -1.35
CA SER A 353 -5.68 25.86 -2.32
C SER A 353 -7.01 25.20 -1.95
N LEU A 354 -7.19 24.81 -0.68
CA LEU A 354 -8.40 24.19 -0.20
C LEU A 354 -9.62 25.10 -0.38
N SER A 355 -9.47 26.38 -0.04
CA SER A 355 -10.54 27.37 -0.14
C SER A 355 -11.09 27.53 -1.56
N ARG A 356 -10.21 27.50 -2.56
CA ARG A 356 -10.59 27.58 -3.99
C ARG A 356 -11.42 26.38 -4.45
N HIS A 357 -11.28 25.25 -3.77
CA HIS A 357 -11.98 24.02 -4.10
C HIS A 357 -13.18 23.75 -3.18
N THR A 358 -13.47 24.63 -2.21
CA THR A 358 -14.67 24.51 -1.34
C THR A 358 -15.82 25.43 -1.82
N PRO A 359 -17.08 24.97 -1.89
CA PRO A 359 -18.23 25.78 -2.23
C PRO A 359 -18.43 26.91 -1.25
N LEU A 360 -19.01 28.00 -1.75
CA LEU A 360 -19.31 29.21 -0.97
C LEU A 360 -20.07 28.91 0.33
N LEU A 361 -21.01 27.94 0.31
CA LEU A 361 -21.88 27.56 1.44
C LEU A 361 -21.12 27.01 2.66
N VAL A 362 -19.90 26.52 2.45
CA VAL A 362 -19.03 25.96 3.47
C VAL A 362 -17.67 26.66 3.49
N HIS A 363 -17.52 27.77 2.77
CA HIS A 363 -16.26 28.49 2.68
C HIS A 363 -16.02 29.25 4.00
N TYR A 364 -14.79 29.27 4.50
CA TYR A 364 -14.42 29.91 5.77
C TYR A 364 -14.80 31.40 5.87
N SER A 365 -14.98 32.08 4.73
CA SER A 365 -15.41 33.48 4.64
C SER A 365 -16.92 33.70 4.85
N THR A 366 -17.72 32.68 5.12
CA THR A 366 -19.15 32.85 5.47
C THR A 366 -19.30 33.17 6.96
N VAL A 367 -19.03 34.44 7.29
CA VAL A 367 -18.94 35.01 8.65
C VAL A 367 -20.17 34.72 9.52
N ASN A 368 -21.38 34.88 8.97
CA ASN A 368 -22.64 34.72 9.72
C ASN A 368 -22.81 33.31 10.34
N TYR A 369 -22.18 32.29 9.77
CA TYR A 369 -22.25 30.93 10.28
C TYR A 369 -21.26 30.67 11.42
N PHE A 370 -20.05 31.24 11.37
CA PHE A 370 -19.05 31.01 12.43
C PHE A 370 -19.37 31.77 13.72
N GLU A 371 -19.87 33.01 13.61
CA GLU A 371 -20.33 33.76 14.78
C GLU A 371 -21.50 33.06 15.49
N THR A 372 -22.43 32.49 14.72
CA THR A 372 -23.56 31.73 15.29
C THR A 372 -23.12 30.38 15.87
N GLU A 373 -22.25 29.61 15.19
CA GLU A 373 -21.71 28.36 15.76
C GLU A 373 -20.92 28.59 17.04
N ILE A 374 -20.03 29.59 17.13
CA ILE A 374 -19.32 29.90 18.39
C ILE A 374 -20.31 30.09 19.55
N GLY A 375 -21.40 30.83 19.31
CA GLY A 375 -22.42 31.06 20.32
C GLY A 375 -23.23 29.82 20.73
N TYR A 376 -23.34 28.80 19.87
CA TYR A 376 -24.14 27.60 20.12
C TYR A 376 -23.35 26.34 20.50
N SER A 377 -22.15 26.13 19.94
CA SER A 377 -21.37 24.90 20.12
C SER A 377 -20.31 24.98 21.22
N VAL A 378 -20.25 26.08 21.98
CA VAL A 378 -19.27 26.27 23.06
C VAL A 378 -19.91 26.72 24.39
N PRO A 379 -20.67 25.87 25.12
CA PRO A 379 -21.27 26.27 26.40
C PRO A 379 -20.28 26.39 27.58
N ASN A 380 -19.02 25.96 27.42
CA ASN A 380 -18.10 25.69 28.53
C ASN A 380 -16.69 26.32 28.40
N LYS A 381 -16.54 27.44 27.69
CA LYS A 381 -15.25 28.18 27.65
C LYS A 381 -15.33 29.49 28.42
N THR A 382 -14.18 29.97 28.89
CA THR A 382 -14.10 31.26 29.59
C THR A 382 -14.34 32.41 28.60
N ALA A 383 -14.93 33.52 29.05
CA ALA A 383 -15.19 34.69 28.23
C ALA A 383 -13.95 35.22 27.45
N SER A 384 -12.74 34.94 27.96
CA SER A 384 -11.47 35.25 27.29
C SER A 384 -11.24 34.44 26.01
N GLU A 385 -11.61 33.15 25.99
CA GLU A 385 -11.44 32.28 24.82
C GLU A 385 -12.47 32.60 23.74
N GLU A 386 -13.69 32.95 24.15
CA GLU A 386 -14.77 33.40 23.26
C GLU A 386 -14.41 34.73 22.56
N ALA A 387 -13.90 35.70 23.31
CA ALA A 387 -13.42 36.97 22.77
C ALA A 387 -12.24 36.78 21.80
N LEU A 388 -11.31 35.87 22.11
CA LEU A 388 -10.16 35.58 21.25
C LEU A 388 -10.59 34.94 19.92
N LEU A 389 -11.55 34.02 19.95
CA LEU A 389 -12.11 33.39 18.74
C LEU A 389 -12.89 34.38 17.88
N THR A 390 -13.69 35.24 18.51
CA THR A 390 -14.46 36.28 17.83
C THR A 390 -13.53 37.27 17.12
N ASN A 391 -12.43 37.67 17.77
CA ASN A 391 -11.43 38.54 17.15
C ASN A 391 -10.73 37.88 15.97
N ARG A 392 -10.35 36.59 16.08
CA ARG A 392 -9.75 35.85 14.95
C ARG A 392 -10.64 35.79 13.72
N ILE A 393 -11.95 35.59 13.90
CA ILE A 393 -12.90 35.57 12.78
C ILE A 393 -12.98 36.94 12.11
N ARG A 394 -12.98 38.03 12.89
CA ARG A 394 -12.99 39.39 12.36
C ARG A 394 -11.71 39.72 11.60
N ASP A 395 -10.55 39.33 12.14
CA ASP A 395 -9.25 39.55 11.50
C ASP A 395 -9.15 38.83 10.13
N ILE A 396 -9.75 37.65 9.99
CA ILE A 396 -9.85 36.92 8.71
C ILE A 396 -10.73 37.67 7.69
N TRP A 397 -11.74 38.39 8.15
CA TRP A 397 -12.70 39.11 7.31
C TRP A 397 -12.13 40.45 6.82
N ASP A 398 -11.45 41.19 7.70
CA ASP A 398 -10.87 42.51 7.40
C ASP A 398 -9.72 42.44 6.38
N TRP A 399 -9.05 41.29 6.22
CA TRP A 399 -8.01 41.10 5.20
C TRP A 399 -8.52 41.12 3.74
N ARG A 400 -9.83 40.97 3.50
CA ARG A 400 -10.40 40.81 2.15
C ARG A 400 -11.15 42.04 1.61
N ASN A 401 -11.42 43.03 2.45
CA ASN A 401 -11.95 44.34 2.03
C ASN A 401 -10.79 45.34 1.93
#